data_AF-A0A3A2ZYS0-F1
#
_entry.id   AF-A0A3A2ZYS0-F1
#
_cell.length_a   1.000
_cell.length_b   1.000
_cell.length_c   1.000
_cell.angle_alpha   90.00
_cell.angle_beta   90.00
_cell.angle_gamma   90.00
#
_symmetry.space_group_name_H-M   'P 1'
#
loop_
_entity.id
_entity.type
_entity.pdbx_description
1 polymer ?
#
loop_
_entity_poly.entity_id
_entity_poly.type
_entity_poly.pdbx_seq_one_letter_code
_entity_poly.pdbx_strand_id
1 'polypeptide(L)'
;MAEGLFAGDEFKSSQVRAKQALPDIREKSQLEIHALEHLTKSKCSSTPAIFAWKHETQGDDGWVPGGYLDYILMERLPGSRPNCILGTMERKERDQLREAFKKAWM
;
A
#
# COMPACT_ATOMS: atom_id res chain seq x y z
N MET A 1 -20.18 24.12 21.96
CA MET A 1 -19.48 24.29 20.68
C MET A 1 -18.68 23.02 20.45
N ALA A 2 -19.09 22.19 19.49
CA ALA A 2 -18.38 20.95 19.17
C ALA A 2 -17.29 21.26 18.15
N GLU A 3 -16.05 20.89 18.47
CA GLU A 3 -14.88 21.01 17.61
C GLU A 3 -15.12 20.22 16.32
N GLY A 4 -14.97 20.90 15.18
CA GLY A 4 -15.14 20.29 13.86
C GLY A 4 -14.01 19.29 13.60
N LEU A 5 -14.34 18.00 13.59
CA LEU A 5 -13.53 17.00 12.90
C LEU A 5 -13.43 17.43 11.43
N PHE A 6 -12.22 17.70 10.95
CA PHE A 6 -11.96 17.88 9.52
C PHE A 6 -12.17 16.55 8.81
N ALA A 7 -13.40 16.30 8.33
CA ALA A 7 -13.67 15.18 7.43
C ALA A 7 -13.11 15.51 6.03
N GLY A 8 -12.36 14.59 5.44
CA GLY A 8 -11.90 14.70 4.06
C GLY A 8 -13.05 14.59 3.06
N ASP A 9 -12.72 14.63 1.77
CA ASP A 9 -13.74 14.54 0.71
C ASP A 9 -14.17 13.09 0.43
N GLU A 10 -13.65 12.09 1.15
CA GLU A 10 -13.89 10.67 0.86
C GLU A 10 -15.38 10.32 0.88
N PHE A 11 -16.17 11.01 1.71
CA PHE A 11 -17.61 10.79 1.85
C PHE A 11 -18.47 11.84 1.11
N LYS A 12 -17.85 12.75 0.35
CA LYS A 12 -18.58 13.73 -0.49
C LYS A 12 -19.01 13.10 -1.82
N SER A 13 -19.72 13.85 -2.67
CA SER A 13 -20.20 13.33 -3.95
C SER A 13 -19.06 12.92 -4.89
N SER A 14 -19.36 12.05 -5.86
CA SER A 14 -18.40 11.62 -6.88
C SER A 14 -17.78 12.80 -7.63
N GLN A 15 -18.55 13.85 -7.93
CA GLN A 15 -18.05 15.05 -8.61
C GLN A 15 -17.04 15.83 -7.77
N VAL A 16 -17.16 15.82 -6.43
CA VAL A 16 -16.19 16.45 -5.54
C VAL A 16 -14.90 15.63 -5.51
N ARG A 17 -15.00 14.30 -5.37
CA ARG A 17 -13.84 13.41 -5.35
C ARG A 17 -13.09 13.39 -6.69
N ALA A 18 -13.81 13.49 -7.81
CA ALA A 18 -13.22 13.57 -9.15
C ALA A 18 -12.24 14.74 -9.32
N LYS A 19 -12.40 15.83 -8.56
CA LYS A 19 -11.46 16.98 -8.60
C LYS A 19 -10.07 16.63 -8.04
N GLN A 20 -9.95 15.53 -7.32
CA GLN A 20 -8.67 15.03 -6.77
C GLN A 20 -8.00 14.01 -7.69
N ALA A 21 -8.61 13.70 -8.84
CA ALA A 21 -8.11 12.73 -9.79
C ALA A 21 -6.73 13.14 -10.34
N LEU A 22 -5.79 12.22 -10.22
CA LEU A 22 -4.53 12.22 -10.96
C LEU A 22 -4.47 10.87 -11.66
N PRO A 23 -4.62 10.82 -13.00
CA PRO A 23 -4.79 9.55 -13.70
C PRO A 23 -3.48 8.78 -13.82
N ASP A 24 -2.34 9.46 -13.79
CA ASP A 24 -1.04 8.82 -14.01
C ASP A 24 -0.60 7.97 -12.81
N ILE A 25 0.14 6.91 -13.09
CA ILE A 25 0.79 6.09 -12.09
C ILE A 25 1.67 6.96 -11.18
N ARG A 26 1.58 6.73 -9.87
CA ARG A 26 2.34 7.53 -8.90
C ARG A 26 3.76 7.02 -8.78
N GLU A 27 4.68 7.94 -8.49
CA GLU A 27 6.10 7.65 -8.27
C GLU A 27 6.31 6.50 -7.27
N LYS A 28 5.53 6.46 -6.18
CA LYS A 28 5.60 5.38 -5.18
C LYS A 28 5.29 4.00 -5.78
N SER A 29 4.24 3.91 -6.60
CA SER A 29 3.86 2.67 -7.27
C SER A 29 4.95 2.24 -8.26
N GLN A 30 5.50 3.19 -9.03
CA GLN A 30 6.62 2.92 -9.94
C GLN A 30 7.85 2.39 -9.21
N LEU A 31 8.22 3.02 -8.09
CA LEU A 31 9.35 2.60 -7.26
C LEU A 31 9.15 1.18 -6.71
N GLU A 32 7.96 0.86 -6.22
CA GLU A 32 7.64 -0.47 -5.70
C GLU A 32 7.69 -1.54 -6.80
N ILE A 33 7.08 -1.28 -7.96
CA ILE A 33 7.14 -2.17 -9.13
C ILE A 33 8.60 -2.40 -9.56
N HIS A 34 9.38 -1.33 -9.73
CA HIS A 34 10.78 -1.43 -10.13
C HIS A 34 11.63 -2.21 -9.12
N ALA A 35 11.41 -1.97 -7.83
CA ALA A 35 12.12 -2.70 -6.77
C ALA A 35 11.78 -4.19 -6.81
N LEU A 36 10.49 -4.54 -6.87
CA LEU A 36 10.04 -5.93 -6.91
C LEU A 36 10.52 -6.64 -8.19
N GLU A 37 10.49 -5.99 -9.35
CA GLU A 37 11.04 -6.54 -10.58
C GLU A 37 12.53 -6.81 -10.48
N HIS A 38 13.31 -5.85 -9.95
CA HIS A 38 14.75 -6.00 -9.80
C HIS A 38 15.11 -7.14 -8.84
N LEU A 39 14.41 -7.23 -7.71
CA LEU A 39 14.65 -8.24 -6.68
C LEU A 39 14.20 -9.63 -7.16
N THR A 40 13.12 -9.71 -7.92
CA THR A 40 12.66 -10.95 -8.56
C THR A 40 13.68 -11.44 -9.60
N LYS A 41 14.16 -10.55 -10.48
CA LYS A 41 15.22 -10.87 -11.46
C LYS A 41 16.50 -11.36 -10.79
N SER A 42 16.83 -10.76 -9.64
CA SER A 42 17.99 -11.14 -8.81
C SER A 42 17.76 -12.40 -7.97
N LYS A 43 16.59 -13.05 -8.05
CA LYS A 43 16.21 -14.21 -7.24
C LYS A 43 16.37 -13.97 -5.73
N CYS A 44 16.07 -12.76 -5.27
CA CYS A 44 16.14 -12.41 -3.86
C CYS A 44 15.12 -13.25 -3.07
N SER A 45 15.59 -14.07 -2.13
CA SER A 45 14.72 -14.91 -1.29
C SER A 45 14.02 -14.13 -0.17
N SER A 46 14.37 -12.87 0.04
CA SER A 46 13.87 -12.03 1.12
C SER A 46 12.67 -11.14 0.71
N THR A 47 12.23 -11.23 -0.54
CA THR A 47 11.11 -10.44 -1.09
C THR A 47 10.17 -11.32 -1.89
N PRO A 48 8.87 -11.00 -1.94
CA PRO A 48 7.95 -11.74 -2.80
C PRO A 48 8.31 -11.51 -4.26
N ALA A 49 8.19 -12.56 -5.07
CA ALA A 49 8.33 -12.43 -6.52
C ALA A 49 7.16 -11.64 -7.12
N ILE A 50 7.42 -10.70 -8.04
CA ILE A 50 6.37 -10.05 -8.84
C ILE A 50 5.98 -10.94 -10.01
N PHE A 51 4.68 -11.06 -10.26
CA PHE A 51 4.13 -11.80 -11.41
C PHE A 51 3.63 -10.85 -12.50
N ALA A 52 2.93 -9.79 -12.12
CA ALA A 52 2.40 -8.78 -13.04
C ALA A 52 2.03 -7.50 -12.29
N TRP A 53 1.82 -6.42 -13.05
CA TRP A 53 1.19 -5.21 -12.55
C TRP A 53 0.27 -4.62 -13.63
N LYS A 54 -0.70 -3.81 -13.21
CA LYS A 54 -1.62 -3.11 -14.09
C LYS A 54 -1.84 -1.70 -13.56
N HIS A 55 -1.87 -0.72 -14.44
CA HIS A 55 -2.33 0.63 -14.14
C HIS A 55 -3.65 0.87 -14.88
N GLU A 56 -4.64 1.46 -14.21
CA GLU A 56 -5.94 1.74 -14.78
C GLU A 56 -6.53 3.04 -14.24
N THR A 57 -7.26 3.77 -15.08
CA THR A 57 -8.05 4.93 -14.65
C THR A 57 -9.39 4.49 -14.09
N GLN A 58 -9.80 5.05 -12.96
CA GLN A 58 -11.09 4.75 -12.32
C GLN A 58 -12.25 5.29 -13.14
N GLY A 59 -13.31 4.49 -13.29
CA GLY A 59 -14.57 4.89 -13.88
C GLY A 59 -15.39 5.86 -13.02
N ASP A 60 -16.55 6.27 -13.52
CA ASP A 60 -17.41 7.28 -12.90
C ASP A 60 -18.00 6.87 -11.54
N ASP A 61 -18.12 5.57 -11.31
CA ASP A 61 -18.55 4.93 -10.07
C ASP A 61 -17.39 4.64 -9.09
N GLY A 62 -16.16 4.98 -9.50
CA GLY A 62 -14.95 4.79 -8.71
C GLY A 62 -14.91 5.63 -7.43
N TRP A 63 -13.94 5.27 -6.58
CA TRP A 63 -13.74 6.00 -5.32
C TRP A 63 -13.15 7.38 -5.56
N VAL A 64 -12.30 7.52 -6.57
CA VAL A 64 -11.88 8.80 -7.10
C VAL A 64 -12.08 8.72 -8.61
N PRO A 65 -13.27 9.10 -9.13
CA PRO A 65 -13.55 9.04 -10.57
C PRO A 65 -12.50 9.81 -11.38
N GLY A 66 -11.98 9.20 -12.44
CA GLY A 66 -10.87 9.74 -13.24
C GLY A 66 -9.49 9.66 -12.56
N GLY A 67 -9.42 9.21 -11.31
CA GLY A 67 -8.16 8.88 -10.62
C GLY A 67 -7.60 7.55 -11.10
N TYR A 68 -6.67 6.96 -10.36
CA TYR A 68 -5.97 5.73 -10.76
C TYR A 68 -6.20 4.55 -9.82
N LEU A 69 -5.99 3.34 -10.32
CA LEU A 69 -5.80 2.11 -9.58
C LEU A 69 -4.55 1.40 -10.10
N ASP A 70 -3.57 1.25 -9.23
CA ASP A 70 -2.37 0.46 -9.50
C ASP A 70 -2.51 -0.91 -8.83
N TYR A 71 -2.43 -1.96 -9.63
CA TYR A 71 -2.51 -3.34 -9.20
C TYR A 71 -1.12 -3.97 -9.27
N ILE A 72 -0.70 -4.62 -8.19
CA ILE A 72 0.51 -5.44 -8.15
C ILE A 72 0.08 -6.87 -7.81
N LEU A 73 0.38 -7.79 -8.71
CA LEU A 73 0.23 -9.22 -8.48
C LEU A 73 1.60 -9.79 -8.12
N MET A 74 1.72 -10.29 -6.90
CA MET A 74 2.97 -10.82 -6.36
C MET A 74 2.74 -12.10 -5.55
N GLU A 75 3.82 -12.80 -5.29
CA GLU A 75 3.85 -13.99 -4.46
C GLU A 75 3.22 -13.73 -3.08
N ARG A 76 2.32 -14.64 -2.68
CA ARG A 76 1.74 -14.61 -1.34
C ARG A 76 2.73 -15.25 -0.37
N LEU A 77 3.35 -14.42 0.46
CA LEU A 77 4.21 -14.90 1.54
C LEU A 77 3.39 -15.57 2.66
N PRO A 78 3.91 -16.65 3.27
CA PRO A 78 3.29 -17.25 4.44
C PRO A 78 3.41 -16.32 5.65
N GLY A 79 2.53 -16.52 6.64
CA GLY A 79 2.52 -15.76 7.89
C GLY A 79 1.41 -14.69 7.96
N SER A 80 1.45 -13.92 9.04
CA SER A 80 0.47 -12.88 9.35
C SER A 80 1.14 -11.51 9.32
N ARG A 81 0.59 -10.57 8.55
CA ARG A 81 1.01 -9.17 8.60
C ARG A 81 0.72 -8.61 10.00
N PRO A 82 1.74 -8.14 10.74
CA PRO A 82 1.50 -7.41 11.99
C PRO A 82 0.56 -6.24 11.72
N ASN A 83 -0.48 -6.06 12.54
CA ASN A 83 -1.40 -4.95 12.37
C ASN A 83 -0.61 -3.63 12.38
N CYS A 84 -0.88 -2.77 11.40
CA CYS A 84 -0.25 -1.46 11.21
C CYS A 84 -0.39 -0.55 12.44
N ILE A 85 -1.35 -0.83 13.31
CA ILE A 85 -1.41 -0.27 14.66
C ILE A 85 -0.62 -1.21 15.59
N LEU A 86 0.70 -1.04 15.62
CA LEU A 86 1.57 -1.63 16.66
C LEU A 86 1.01 -1.38 18.08
N GLY A 87 0.18 -0.35 18.27
CA GLY A 87 -0.50 -0.09 19.54
C GLY A 87 -1.41 -1.20 20.05
N THR A 88 -1.94 -2.06 19.18
CA THR A 88 -2.82 -3.18 19.58
C THR A 88 -2.07 -4.45 19.98
N MET A 89 -0.78 -4.52 19.66
CA MET A 89 0.08 -5.65 19.97
C MET A 89 0.71 -5.48 21.37
N GLU A 90 0.74 -6.55 22.16
CA GLU A 90 1.37 -6.50 23.48
C GLU A 90 2.82 -6.02 23.37
N ARG A 91 3.30 -5.33 24.40
CA ARG A 91 4.66 -4.77 24.37
C ARG A 91 5.73 -5.84 24.13
N LYS A 92 5.56 -7.01 24.73
CA LYS A 92 6.49 -8.14 24.58
C LYS A 92 6.55 -8.66 23.15
N GLU A 93 5.40 -8.86 22.50
CA GLU A 93 5.33 -9.31 21.11
C GLU A 93 5.96 -8.30 20.15
N ARG A 94 5.74 -7.00 20.39
CA ARG A 94 6.41 -5.95 19.61
C ARG A 94 7.92 -5.96 19.73
N ASP A 95 8.42 -6.16 20.95
CA ASP A 95 9.87 -6.18 21.18
C ASP A 95 10.49 -7.43 20.55
N GLN A 96 9.83 -8.59 20.62
CA GLN A 96 10.23 -9.80 19.90
C GLN A 96 10.27 -9.58 18.37
N LEU A 97 9.24 -8.95 17.81
CA LEU A 97 9.19 -8.63 16.38
C LEU A 97 10.38 -7.74 15.97
N ARG A 98 10.65 -6.69 16.74
CA ARG A 98 11.79 -5.78 16.49
C ARG A 98 13.13 -6.50 16.55
N GLU A 99 13.34 -7.37 17.55
CA GLU A 99 14.58 -8.14 17.65
C GLU A 99 14.72 -9.14 16.49
N ALA A 100 13.62 -9.76 16.05
CA ALA A 100 13.65 -10.61 14.86
C ALA A 100 14.04 -9.84 13.60
N PHE A 101 13.50 -8.63 13.39
CA PHE A 101 13.90 -7.76 12.28
C PHE A 101 15.36 -7.34 12.36
N LYS A 102 15.86 -6.98 13.54
CA LYS A 102 17.28 -6.65 13.75
C LYS A 102 18.20 -7.80 13.37
N LYS A 103 17.86 -9.03 13.79
CA LYS A 103 18.64 -10.24 13.48
C LYS A 103 18.56 -10.65 12.00
N ALA A 104 17.46 -10.33 11.32
CA ALA A 104 17.33 -10.62 9.89
C ALA A 104 18.08 -9.61 9.01
N TRP A 105 18.30 -8.39 9.52
CA TRP A 105 18.92 -7.28 8.79
C TRP A 105 20.41 -7.06 9.10
N MET A 106 20.88 -7.46 10.29
CA MET A 106 22.29 -7.42 10.73
C MET A 106 22.89 -8.82 10.76
#